data_AF-A0A2H0UG29-F1
#
_entry.id   AF-A0A2H0UG29-F1
#
_cell.length_a   1.000
_cell.length_b   1.000
_cell.length_c   1.000
_cell.angle_alpha   90.00
_cell.angle_beta   90.00
_cell.angle_gamma   90.00
#
_symmetry.space_group_name_H-M   'P 1'
#
loop_
_entity.id
_entity.type
_entity.pdbx_description
1 polymer ?
#
loop_
_entity_poly.entity_id
_entity_poly.type
_entity_poly.pdbx_seq_one_letter_code
_entity_poly.pdbx_strand_id
1 'polypeptide(L)'
;MPEKFPFPTTANGRDLRFKESLKALDLKQLATKLESQVFQKNSYKETDLESLARLVYALRENITTYDSVISDESSARLPSLILWKIINKKRKAEGKKAIRLYFLSGARFRESREVKTKPLLDFLKAHKKEIGTHTLLSTEYISSGRTVQFFGDILKRSNVAYTVASVSVSPMFLPLSFYKGKTSENNFFKGIAYGKSSSKDPKVTGSNANGVIKFPRDPSPHPRLPYSTGWVEDREQVVLARKDIRHIVDALYKLL
;
A
#
# COMPACT_ATOMS: atom_id res chain seq x y z
N MET A 1 -32.02 8.75 -8.26
CA MET A 1 -31.51 7.84 -9.32
C MET A 1 -30.00 7.98 -9.35
N PRO A 2 -29.20 6.93 -9.06
CA PRO A 2 -27.76 7.04 -9.17
C PRO A 2 -27.34 6.84 -10.64
N GLU A 3 -26.53 7.77 -11.15
CA GLU A 3 -25.90 7.66 -12.46
C GLU A 3 -25.10 6.35 -12.53
N LYS A 4 -25.44 5.52 -13.52
CA LYS A 4 -24.67 4.34 -13.88
C LYS A 4 -23.31 4.84 -14.42
N PHE A 5 -22.28 4.82 -13.58
CA PHE A 5 -20.91 5.00 -14.06
C PHE A 5 -20.60 3.90 -15.08
N PRO A 6 -20.34 4.25 -16.35
CA PRO A 6 -19.98 3.25 -17.34
C PRO A 6 -18.58 2.73 -17.00
N PHE A 7 -18.49 1.49 -16.55
CA PHE A 7 -17.22 0.76 -16.63
C PHE A 7 -17.03 0.36 -18.10
N PRO A 8 -15.95 0.80 -18.76
CA PRO A 8 -15.68 0.36 -20.12
C PRO A 8 -15.26 -1.11 -20.06
N THR A 9 -16.05 -1.95 -20.73
CA THR A 9 -15.90 -3.40 -20.87
C THR A 9 -14.81 -3.82 -21.87
N THR A 10 -13.86 -2.96 -22.21
CA THR A 10 -12.72 -3.34 -23.06
C THR A 10 -11.40 -3.16 -22.32
N ALA A 11 -10.92 -4.27 -21.74
CA ALA A 11 -9.60 -4.38 -21.12
C ALA A 11 -8.46 -3.92 -22.03
N ASN A 12 -8.67 -3.91 -23.36
CA ASN A 12 -7.65 -3.59 -24.35
C ASN A 12 -7.23 -2.11 -24.35
N GLY A 13 -8.16 -1.15 -24.18
CA GLY A 13 -7.82 0.28 -24.33
C GLY A 13 -7.03 0.87 -23.16
N ARG A 14 -7.36 0.49 -21.92
CA ARG A 14 -6.65 0.96 -20.72
C ARG A 14 -5.28 0.30 -20.57
N ASP A 15 -5.15 -0.97 -20.94
CA ASP A 15 -3.86 -1.66 -20.89
C ASP A 15 -2.90 -1.14 -21.96
N LEU A 16 -3.39 -0.71 -23.13
CA LEU A 16 -2.57 -0.04 -24.15
C LEU A 16 -2.00 1.30 -23.65
N ARG A 17 -2.84 2.20 -23.12
CA ARG A 17 -2.38 3.48 -22.56
C ARG A 17 -1.41 3.29 -21.39
N PHE A 18 -1.67 2.30 -20.55
CA PHE A 18 -0.76 1.95 -19.47
C PHE A 18 0.57 1.43 -19.99
N LYS A 19 0.58 0.55 -21.01
CA LYS A 19 1.82 0.07 -21.65
C LYS A 19 2.64 1.19 -22.27
N GLU A 20 2.00 2.20 -22.87
CA GLU A 20 2.69 3.39 -23.37
C GLU A 20 3.31 4.20 -22.24
N SER A 21 2.55 4.47 -21.17
CA SER A 21 3.07 5.16 -19.98
C SER A 21 4.21 4.37 -19.29
N LEU A 22 4.12 3.03 -19.29
CA LEU A 22 5.17 2.16 -18.78
C LEU A 22 6.44 2.20 -19.63
N LYS A 23 6.34 2.26 -20.96
CA LYS A 23 7.53 2.36 -21.83
C LYS A 23 8.34 3.62 -21.54
N ALA A 24 7.70 4.69 -21.07
CA ALA A 24 8.38 5.90 -20.61
C ALA A 24 9.09 5.73 -19.25
N LEU A 25 8.72 4.71 -18.47
CA LEU A 25 9.41 4.31 -17.25
C LEU A 25 10.43 3.22 -17.57
N ASP A 26 11.71 3.58 -17.59
CA ASP A 26 12.80 2.59 -17.65
C ASP A 26 12.91 1.87 -16.28
N LEU A 27 11.98 0.95 -16.03
CA LEU A 27 11.88 0.19 -14.77
C LEU A 27 13.08 -0.71 -14.54
N LYS A 28 13.68 -1.21 -15.62
CA LYS A 28 14.91 -1.99 -15.58
C LYS A 28 16.06 -1.12 -15.07
N GLN A 29 16.27 0.07 -15.64
CA GLN A 29 17.28 0.99 -15.16
C GLN A 29 17.00 1.46 -13.73
N LEU A 30 15.73 1.70 -13.38
CA LEU A 30 15.34 2.04 -12.02
C LEU A 30 15.73 0.94 -11.03
N ALA A 31 15.44 -0.32 -11.34
CA ALA A 31 15.80 -1.46 -10.51
C ALA A 31 17.32 -1.56 -10.30
N THR A 32 18.12 -1.33 -11.35
CA THR A 32 19.59 -1.35 -11.24
C THR A 32 20.18 -0.21 -10.42
N LYS A 33 19.42 0.88 -10.23
CA LYS A 33 19.84 2.04 -9.42
C LYS A 33 19.53 1.88 -7.93
N LEU A 34 18.82 0.83 -7.52
CA LEU A 34 18.48 0.61 -6.12
C LEU A 34 19.68 0.01 -5.36
N GLU A 35 20.18 0.75 -4.39
CA GLU A 35 21.45 0.46 -3.70
C GLU A 35 21.25 -0.21 -2.34
N SER A 36 20.11 0.01 -1.68
CA SER A 36 19.91 -0.47 -0.32
C SER A 36 19.58 -1.96 -0.27
N GLN A 37 20.02 -2.59 0.83
CA GLN A 37 19.73 -3.99 1.10
C GLN A 37 18.23 -4.28 1.21
N VAL A 38 17.41 -3.29 1.57
CA VAL A 38 15.95 -3.43 1.67
C VAL A 38 15.32 -3.76 0.32
N PHE A 39 15.84 -3.22 -0.78
CA PHE A 39 15.36 -3.54 -2.12
C PHE A 39 16.15 -4.69 -2.75
N GLN A 40 17.47 -4.78 -2.49
CA GLN A 40 18.30 -5.84 -3.05
C GLN A 40 18.03 -7.23 -2.44
N LYS A 41 18.02 -7.38 -1.10
CA LYS A 41 17.83 -8.68 -0.44
C LYS A 41 16.40 -9.21 -0.58
N ASN A 42 15.41 -8.31 -0.60
CA ASN A 42 14.01 -8.69 -0.79
C ASN A 42 13.68 -8.99 -2.26
N SER A 43 14.68 -8.99 -3.16
CA SER A 43 14.50 -9.26 -4.58
C SER A 43 13.42 -8.38 -5.20
N TYR A 44 13.38 -7.08 -4.84
CA TYR A 44 12.50 -6.12 -5.50
C TYR A 44 12.91 -6.04 -6.98
N LYS A 45 12.16 -6.76 -7.81
CA LYS A 45 12.45 -6.93 -9.23
C LYS A 45 11.69 -5.89 -10.03
N GLU A 46 12.04 -5.83 -11.31
CA GLU A 46 11.27 -5.09 -12.31
C GLU A 46 9.75 -5.38 -12.23
N THR A 47 9.37 -6.63 -11.93
CA THR A 47 7.96 -7.04 -11.76
C THR A 47 7.26 -6.39 -10.58
N ASP A 48 7.97 -6.15 -9.48
CA ASP A 48 7.40 -5.50 -8.29
C ASP A 48 7.22 -4.00 -8.53
N LEU A 49 8.19 -3.38 -9.21
CA LEU A 49 8.10 -2.01 -9.68
C LEU A 49 6.98 -1.83 -10.72
N GLU A 50 6.81 -2.79 -11.62
CA GLU A 50 5.70 -2.78 -12.59
C GLU A 50 4.34 -2.87 -11.86
N SER A 51 4.23 -3.73 -10.86
CA SER A 51 3.01 -3.88 -10.07
C SER A 51 2.67 -2.61 -9.28
N LEU A 52 3.68 -1.96 -8.69
CA LEU A 52 3.54 -0.63 -8.08
C LEU A 52 3.15 0.43 -9.10
N ALA A 53 3.76 0.45 -10.28
CA ALA A 53 3.41 1.37 -11.36
C ALA A 53 1.96 1.20 -11.80
N ARG A 54 1.49 -0.04 -11.97
CA ARG A 54 0.09 -0.37 -12.27
C ARG A 54 -0.84 0.18 -11.19
N LEU A 55 -0.51 -0.02 -9.92
CA LEU A 55 -1.29 0.48 -8.80
C LEU A 55 -1.38 2.02 -8.80
N VAL A 56 -0.25 2.72 -8.95
CA VAL A 56 -0.21 4.19 -9.02
C VAL A 56 -1.03 4.70 -10.20
N TYR A 57 -0.83 4.13 -11.39
CA TYR A 57 -1.58 4.52 -12.58
C TYR A 57 -3.08 4.33 -12.41
N ALA A 58 -3.50 3.26 -11.73
CA ALA A 58 -4.91 2.99 -11.51
C ALA A 58 -5.55 3.92 -10.48
N LEU A 59 -4.75 4.44 -9.54
CA LEU A 59 -5.17 5.44 -8.55
C LEU A 59 -5.14 6.87 -9.10
N ARG A 60 -4.49 7.15 -10.23
CA ARG A 60 -4.13 8.50 -10.69
C ARG A 60 -5.25 9.54 -10.65
N GLU A 61 -6.46 9.17 -11.04
CA GLU A 61 -7.63 10.08 -11.11
C GLU A 61 -8.11 10.51 -9.72
N ASN A 62 -7.91 9.67 -8.70
CA ASN A 62 -8.42 9.87 -7.35
C ASN A 62 -7.29 9.89 -6.30
N ILE A 63 -6.02 9.95 -6.72
CA ILE A 63 -4.89 9.73 -5.80
C ILE A 63 -4.84 10.80 -4.70
N THR A 64 -5.38 11.99 -4.95
CA THR A 64 -5.42 13.09 -3.98
C THR A 64 -6.73 13.19 -3.19
N THR A 65 -7.71 12.30 -3.40
CA THR A 65 -9.01 12.35 -2.70
C THR A 65 -8.99 11.69 -1.32
N TYR A 66 -7.92 10.96 -0.99
CA TYR A 66 -7.78 10.32 0.32
C TYR A 66 -7.35 11.33 1.40
N ASP A 67 -7.85 11.14 2.61
CA ASP A 67 -7.53 11.93 3.80
C ASP A 67 -6.36 11.32 4.61
N SER A 68 -6.16 10.01 4.46
CA SER A 68 -5.11 9.26 5.16
C SER A 68 -4.74 7.97 4.41
N VAL A 69 -3.61 7.38 4.77
CA VAL A 69 -3.21 6.03 4.38
C VAL A 69 -3.10 5.16 5.62
N ILE A 70 -3.72 3.98 5.62
CA ILE A 70 -3.57 2.95 6.64
C ILE A 70 -2.85 1.77 6.02
N SER A 71 -1.66 1.46 6.51
CA SER A 71 -0.85 0.31 6.09
C SER A 71 -1.11 -0.87 7.00
N ASP A 72 -1.30 -2.06 6.41
CA ASP A 72 -1.04 -3.31 7.11
C ASP A 72 0.43 -3.35 7.50
N GLU A 73 0.69 -3.34 8.81
CA GLU A 73 2.04 -3.29 9.38
C GLU A 73 2.91 -4.47 8.94
N SER A 74 2.32 -5.64 8.68
CA SER A 74 3.09 -6.87 8.51
C SER A 74 3.78 -6.99 7.15
N SER A 75 3.19 -6.41 6.09
CA SER A 75 3.62 -6.64 4.70
C SER A 75 3.71 -5.32 3.91
N ALA A 76 2.85 -4.35 4.20
CA ALA A 76 2.60 -3.25 3.27
C ALA A 76 3.45 -2.00 3.52
N ARG A 77 4.47 -2.08 4.38
CA ARG A 77 5.09 -0.87 4.92
C ARG A 77 5.78 -0.02 3.83
N LEU A 78 6.59 -0.65 2.99
CA LEU A 78 7.25 0.00 1.85
C LEU A 78 6.27 0.50 0.79
N PRO A 79 5.34 -0.32 0.25
CA PRO A 79 4.39 0.17 -0.75
C PRO A 79 3.53 1.31 -0.20
N SER A 80 3.08 1.24 1.06
CA SER A 80 2.31 2.32 1.69
C SER A 80 3.11 3.60 1.83
N LEU A 81 4.41 3.51 2.16
CA LEU A 81 5.29 4.67 2.26
C LEU A 81 5.52 5.33 0.89
N ILE A 82 5.70 4.53 -0.17
CA ILE A 82 5.83 5.00 -1.54
C ILE A 82 4.54 5.71 -1.98
N LEU A 83 3.38 5.07 -1.81
CA LEU A 83 2.08 5.64 -2.14
C LEU A 83 1.83 6.94 -1.37
N TRP A 84 2.06 6.95 -0.07
CA TRP A 84 1.91 8.15 0.77
C TRP A 84 2.80 9.30 0.29
N LYS A 85 4.06 9.03 -0.09
CA LYS A 85 4.95 10.06 -0.65
C LYS A 85 4.45 10.59 -2.00
N ILE A 86 3.98 9.72 -2.88
CA ILE A 86 3.40 10.09 -4.18
C ILE A 86 2.15 10.97 -3.98
N ILE A 87 1.22 10.54 -3.12
CA ILE A 87 0.00 11.27 -2.77
C ILE A 87 0.36 12.67 -2.24
N ASN A 88 1.25 12.75 -1.25
CA ASN A 88 1.64 14.03 -0.67
C ASN A 88 2.43 14.93 -1.64
N LYS A 89 3.21 14.35 -2.54
CA LYS A 89 3.88 15.11 -3.61
C LYS A 89 2.86 15.73 -4.56
N LYS A 90 1.85 14.97 -5.01
CA LYS A 90 0.77 15.47 -5.87
C LYS A 90 -0.08 16.51 -5.15
N ARG A 91 -0.48 16.25 -3.90
CA ARG A 91 -1.24 17.19 -3.07
C ARG A 91 -0.49 18.51 -2.85
N LYS A 92 0.82 18.47 -2.61
CA LYS A 92 1.65 19.68 -2.51
C LYS A 92 1.64 20.49 -3.81
N ALA A 93 1.76 19.83 -4.97
CA ALA A 93 1.68 20.49 -6.27
C ALA A 93 0.29 21.13 -6.53
N GLU A 94 -0.76 20.56 -5.95
CA GLU A 94 -2.14 21.07 -6.00
C GLU A 94 -2.49 22.05 -4.85
N GLY A 95 -1.53 22.47 -4.02
CA GLY A 95 -1.79 23.36 -2.88
C GLY A 95 -2.61 22.74 -1.73
N LYS A 96 -2.76 21.42 -1.70
CA LYS A 96 -3.52 20.68 -0.66
C LYS A 96 -2.63 20.31 0.52
N LYS A 97 -3.24 20.20 1.71
CA LYS A 97 -2.57 19.74 2.95
C LYS A 97 -2.08 18.29 2.82
N ALA A 98 -0.91 17.98 3.39
CA ALA A 98 -0.40 16.62 3.45
C ALA A 98 -1.29 15.71 4.33
N ILE A 99 -1.38 14.44 3.95
CA ILE A 99 -2.11 13.40 4.69
C ILE A 99 -1.19 12.59 5.60
N ARG A 100 -1.78 11.90 6.58
CA ARG A 100 -1.04 11.03 7.51
C ARG A 100 -0.96 9.59 7.01
N LEU A 101 0.09 8.88 7.43
CA LEU A 101 0.29 7.44 7.23
C LEU A 101 0.31 6.76 8.60
N TYR A 102 -0.57 5.76 8.76
CA TYR A 102 -0.66 4.93 9.95
C TYR A 102 -0.26 3.49 9.63
N PHE A 103 0.46 2.85 10.53
CA PHE A 103 0.79 1.42 10.43
C PHE A 103 0.00 0.70 11.50
N LEU A 104 -0.97 -0.12 11.09
CA LEU A 104 -1.82 -0.86 12.00
C LEU A 104 -1.55 -2.35 11.84
N SER A 105 -1.39 -3.04 12.96
CA SER A 105 -1.25 -4.50 12.96
C SER A 105 -2.62 -5.15 12.80
N GLY A 106 -2.76 -6.03 11.81
CA GLY A 106 -3.92 -6.91 11.68
C GLY A 106 -3.94 -7.99 12.77
N ALA A 107 -5.06 -8.69 12.92
CA ALA A 107 -5.13 -9.88 13.76
C ALA A 107 -4.28 -11.02 13.15
N ARG A 108 -3.29 -11.51 13.89
CA ARG A 108 -2.53 -12.71 13.49
C ARG A 108 -3.41 -13.95 13.62
N PHE A 109 -3.10 -15.00 12.86
CA PHE A 109 -3.86 -16.27 12.85
C PHE A 109 -4.04 -16.92 14.25
N ARG A 110 -3.19 -16.56 15.23
CA ARG A 110 -3.20 -17.11 16.59
C ARG A 110 -3.77 -16.18 17.66
N GLU A 111 -4.07 -14.94 17.34
CA GLU A 111 -4.65 -13.98 18.30
C GLU A 111 -6.17 -13.92 18.07
N SER A 112 -6.97 -13.93 19.15
CA SER A 112 -8.40 -13.75 19.00
C SER A 112 -8.67 -12.36 18.41
N ARG A 113 -9.57 -12.30 17.41
CA ARG A 113 -9.94 -11.03 16.75
C ARG A 113 -10.39 -9.98 17.77
N GLU A 114 -11.05 -10.42 18.84
CA GLU A 114 -11.55 -9.57 19.92
C GLU A 114 -10.44 -8.79 20.63
N VAL A 115 -9.31 -9.44 20.93
CA VAL A 115 -8.17 -8.81 21.62
C VAL A 115 -7.57 -7.66 20.82
N LYS A 116 -7.58 -7.74 19.48
CA LYS A 116 -7.08 -6.66 18.61
C LYS A 116 -8.12 -5.62 18.22
N THR A 117 -9.40 -5.98 18.25
CA THR A 117 -10.47 -5.11 17.76
C THR A 117 -10.61 -3.85 18.63
N LYS A 118 -10.67 -4.01 19.96
CA LYS A 118 -10.89 -2.87 20.87
C LYS A 118 -9.77 -1.82 20.80
N PRO A 119 -8.47 -2.17 20.91
CA PRO A 119 -7.39 -1.19 20.79
C PRO A 119 -7.38 -0.45 19.44
N LEU A 120 -7.70 -1.14 18.34
CA LEU A 120 -7.78 -0.52 17.01
C LEU A 120 -8.96 0.45 16.92
N LEU A 121 -10.14 0.09 17.45
CA LEU A 121 -11.29 1.00 17.49
C LEU A 121 -11.00 2.23 18.36
N ASP A 122 -10.38 2.05 19.52
CA ASP A 122 -9.99 3.16 20.40
C ASP A 122 -8.98 4.07 19.71
N PHE A 123 -8.00 3.51 19.00
CA PHE A 123 -7.05 4.27 18.18
C PHE A 123 -7.75 5.09 17.08
N LEU A 124 -8.64 4.47 16.30
CA LEU A 124 -9.37 5.14 15.23
C LEU A 124 -10.29 6.24 15.77
N LYS A 125 -10.90 6.03 16.94
CA LYS A 125 -11.72 7.04 17.62
C LYS A 125 -10.88 8.23 18.06
N ALA A 126 -9.72 7.98 18.66
CA ALA A 126 -8.80 9.04 19.12
C ALA A 126 -8.25 9.88 17.96
N HIS A 127 -8.02 9.27 16.79
CA HIS A 127 -7.42 9.94 15.62
C HIS A 127 -8.43 10.26 14.51
N LYS A 128 -9.75 10.22 14.78
CA LYS A 128 -10.81 10.37 13.76
C LYS A 128 -10.65 11.62 12.90
N LYS A 129 -10.27 12.76 13.50
CA LYS A 129 -10.06 14.03 12.77
C LYS A 129 -8.92 13.97 11.76
N GLU A 130 -7.86 13.20 12.05
CA GLU A 130 -6.69 13.09 11.18
C GLU A 130 -6.85 11.98 10.13
N ILE A 131 -7.55 10.90 10.47
CA ILE A 131 -7.88 9.82 9.54
C ILE A 131 -8.86 10.30 8.47
N GLY A 132 -9.78 11.19 8.86
CA GLY A 132 -10.74 11.79 7.95
C GLY A 132 -11.88 10.85 7.57
N THR A 133 -12.47 11.13 6.41
CA THR A 133 -13.68 10.46 5.93
C THR A 133 -13.37 9.31 4.97
N HIS A 134 -12.30 9.45 4.18
CA HIS A 134 -11.92 8.47 3.17
C HIS A 134 -10.43 8.11 3.26
N THR A 135 -10.12 6.85 3.58
CA THR A 135 -8.75 6.36 3.77
C THR A 135 -8.34 5.36 2.70
N LEU A 136 -7.05 5.34 2.37
CA LEU A 136 -6.46 4.30 1.54
C LEU A 136 -5.91 3.18 2.43
N LEU A 137 -6.57 2.01 2.44
CA LEU A 137 -6.07 0.82 3.10
C LEU A 137 -5.08 0.10 2.18
N SER A 138 -3.81 0.11 2.54
CA SER A 138 -2.73 -0.45 1.72
C SER A 138 -2.23 -1.78 2.29
N THR A 139 -2.18 -2.80 1.43
CA THR A 139 -1.66 -4.14 1.72
C THR A 139 -0.70 -4.58 0.61
N GLU A 140 0.37 -5.32 0.91
CA GLU A 140 1.29 -5.76 -0.16
C GLU A 140 0.64 -6.85 -1.01
N TYR A 141 0.13 -7.90 -0.37
CA TYR A 141 -0.40 -9.08 -1.03
C TYR A 141 -1.72 -9.55 -0.41
N ILE A 142 -2.74 -9.74 -1.25
CA ILE A 142 -4.00 -10.35 -0.82
C ILE A 142 -3.99 -11.83 -1.19
N SER A 143 -3.82 -12.69 -0.18
CA SER A 143 -4.04 -14.13 -0.32
C SER A 143 -5.53 -14.45 -0.18
N SER A 144 -6.05 -14.60 1.05
CA SER A 144 -7.44 -14.99 1.33
C SER A 144 -8.41 -13.83 1.57
N GLY A 145 -7.92 -12.58 1.60
CA GLY A 145 -8.72 -11.40 1.94
C GLY A 145 -9.09 -11.25 3.43
N ARG A 146 -8.72 -12.21 4.30
CA ARG A 146 -9.06 -12.16 5.74
C ARG A 146 -8.54 -10.90 6.45
N THR A 147 -7.33 -10.46 6.14
CA THR A 147 -6.75 -9.24 6.71
C THR A 147 -7.51 -7.99 6.25
N VAL A 148 -7.83 -7.92 4.94
CA VAL A 148 -8.61 -6.82 4.37
C VAL A 148 -10.01 -6.79 4.98
N GLN A 149 -10.66 -7.94 5.15
CA GLN A 149 -11.96 -8.04 5.79
C GLN A 149 -11.90 -7.57 7.26
N PHE A 150 -10.90 -8.00 8.02
CA PHE A 150 -10.71 -7.58 9.40
C PHE A 150 -10.58 -6.05 9.53
N PHE A 151 -9.73 -5.42 8.73
CA PHE A 151 -9.63 -3.96 8.70
C PHE A 151 -10.91 -3.31 8.21
N GLY A 152 -11.55 -3.91 7.21
CA GLY A 152 -12.81 -3.43 6.66
C GLY A 152 -13.94 -3.37 7.69
N ASP A 153 -14.07 -4.41 8.50
CA ASP A 153 -15.04 -4.47 9.60
C ASP A 153 -14.75 -3.39 10.66
N ILE A 154 -13.47 -3.16 10.98
CA ILE A 154 -13.04 -2.15 11.94
C ILE A 154 -13.32 -0.74 11.42
N LEU A 155 -12.90 -0.43 10.18
CA LEU A 155 -13.11 0.88 9.56
C LEU A 155 -14.60 1.20 9.40
N LYS A 156 -15.41 0.19 9.03
CA LYS A 156 -16.87 0.31 8.97
C LYS A 156 -17.47 0.66 10.33
N ARG A 157 -17.05 -0.02 11.41
CA ARG A 157 -17.49 0.28 12.79
C ARG A 157 -17.09 1.68 13.25
N SER A 158 -16.00 2.22 12.70
CA SER A 158 -15.54 3.60 12.96
C SER A 158 -16.15 4.65 12.03
N ASN A 159 -17.05 4.26 11.12
CA ASN A 159 -17.64 5.13 10.09
C ASN A 159 -16.57 5.82 9.22
N VAL A 160 -15.53 5.08 8.82
CA VAL A 160 -14.48 5.52 7.92
C VAL A 160 -14.65 4.78 6.59
N ALA A 161 -14.89 5.54 5.51
CA ALA A 161 -14.90 4.95 4.16
C ALA A 161 -13.47 4.62 3.75
N TYR A 162 -13.29 3.54 2.98
CA TYR A 162 -11.95 3.12 2.57
C TYR A 162 -11.91 2.54 1.16
N THR A 163 -10.75 2.71 0.52
CA THR A 163 -10.37 2.04 -0.72
C THR A 163 -9.20 1.11 -0.43
N VAL A 164 -9.23 -0.11 -0.95
CA VAL A 164 -8.14 -1.08 -0.78
C VAL A 164 -7.15 -0.96 -1.94
N ALA A 165 -5.89 -0.71 -1.61
CA ALA A 165 -4.77 -0.72 -2.54
C ALA A 165 -3.89 -1.93 -2.26
N SER A 166 -3.60 -2.73 -3.29
CA SER A 166 -2.69 -3.85 -3.16
C SER A 166 -1.72 -3.96 -4.33
N VAL A 167 -0.47 -4.30 -4.02
CA VAL A 167 0.56 -4.53 -5.04
C VAL A 167 0.24 -5.80 -5.82
N SER A 168 -0.17 -6.87 -5.13
CA SER A 168 -0.48 -8.14 -5.76
C SER A 168 -1.63 -8.91 -5.09
N VAL A 169 -2.29 -9.78 -5.85
CA VAL A 169 -3.40 -10.61 -5.35
C VAL A 169 -3.23 -12.04 -5.84
N SER A 170 -3.57 -13.00 -4.98
CA SER A 170 -3.53 -14.43 -5.29
C SER A 170 -4.43 -14.76 -6.47
N PRO A 171 -3.94 -15.49 -7.48
CA PRO A 171 -4.74 -15.84 -8.65
C PRO A 171 -5.93 -16.74 -8.32
N MET A 172 -5.86 -17.51 -7.23
CA MET A 172 -6.95 -18.36 -6.76
C MET A 172 -8.17 -17.55 -6.28
N PHE A 173 -7.98 -16.26 -5.99
CA PHE A 173 -9.03 -15.35 -5.55
C PHE A 173 -9.37 -14.28 -6.60
N LEU A 174 -8.97 -14.51 -7.87
CA LEU A 174 -9.25 -13.60 -9.00
C LEU A 174 -10.72 -13.50 -9.47
N PRO A 175 -11.74 -14.23 -8.95
CA PRO A 175 -13.09 -13.72 -9.00
C PRO A 175 -13.38 -12.93 -7.72
N LEU A 176 -12.94 -11.66 -7.69
CA LEU A 176 -13.33 -10.65 -6.68
C LEU A 176 -14.85 -10.32 -6.69
N SER A 177 -15.68 -11.15 -7.35
CA SER A 177 -17.14 -11.17 -7.19
C SER A 177 -17.60 -11.61 -5.80
N PHE A 178 -16.69 -12.08 -4.93
CA PHE A 178 -17.01 -12.49 -3.55
C PHE A 178 -17.19 -11.34 -2.53
N TYR A 179 -16.92 -10.08 -2.88
CA TYR A 179 -17.19 -8.92 -2.01
C TYR A 179 -18.46 -8.15 -2.42
N LYS A 180 -19.45 -8.85 -3.01
CA LYS A 180 -20.84 -8.38 -3.13
C LYS A 180 -21.59 -8.62 -1.81
N GLY A 181 -21.14 -7.97 -0.74
CA GLY A 181 -21.94 -7.88 0.48
C GLY A 181 -23.13 -6.96 0.22
N LYS A 182 -24.36 -7.50 0.17
CA LYS A 182 -25.60 -6.72 0.22
C LYS A 182 -25.65 -5.92 1.52
N THR A 183 -25.18 -4.67 1.51
CA THR A 183 -25.57 -3.68 2.51
C THR A 183 -25.73 -2.34 1.81
N SER A 184 -26.97 -1.84 1.82
CA SER A 184 -27.44 -0.48 1.55
C SER A 184 -26.42 0.43 0.86
N GLU A 185 -26.67 0.68 -0.43
CA GLU A 185 -26.46 1.96 -1.12
C GLU A 185 -25.35 2.85 -0.51
N ASN A 186 -24.10 2.68 -0.96
CA ASN A 186 -23.07 3.73 -1.15
C ASN A 186 -21.60 3.31 -1.01
N ASN A 187 -21.24 2.03 -0.83
CA ASN A 187 -19.82 1.64 -0.73
C ASN A 187 -19.39 0.69 -1.85
N PHE A 188 -18.94 1.28 -2.96
CA PHE A 188 -18.24 0.59 -4.05
C PHE A 188 -16.85 0.13 -3.56
N PHE A 189 -16.65 -1.18 -3.41
CA PHE A 189 -15.31 -1.76 -3.29
C PHE A 189 -14.60 -1.70 -4.64
N LYS A 190 -13.91 -0.59 -4.93
CA LYS A 190 -12.95 -0.49 -6.05
C LYS A 190 -11.59 -1.01 -5.58
N GLY A 191 -11.48 -2.32 -5.38
CA GLY A 191 -10.19 -2.97 -5.19
C GLY A 191 -9.46 -3.05 -6.52
N ILE A 192 -8.28 -2.44 -6.61
CA ILE A 192 -7.43 -2.57 -7.79
C ILE A 192 -6.35 -3.59 -7.46
N ALA A 193 -6.40 -4.73 -8.14
CA ALA A 193 -5.55 -5.88 -7.94
C ALA A 193 -4.82 -6.20 -9.25
N TYR A 194 -3.49 -6.28 -9.22
CA TYR A 194 -2.68 -6.70 -10.37
C TYR A 194 -1.85 -7.92 -9.97
N GLY A 195 -2.06 -9.07 -10.61
CA GLY A 195 -1.37 -10.31 -10.27
C GLY A 195 -0.50 -10.84 -11.42
N LYS A 196 0.76 -11.14 -11.13
CA LYS A 196 1.53 -12.24 -11.73
C LYS A 196 2.19 -13.03 -10.60
N SER A 197 2.02 -14.35 -10.64
CA SER A 197 2.52 -15.31 -9.66
C SER A 197 4.06 -15.43 -9.73
N SER A 198 4.75 -15.21 -8.62
CA SER A 198 6.05 -15.81 -8.35
C SER A 198 5.89 -16.82 -7.21
N SER A 199 5.82 -18.10 -7.56
CA SER A 199 5.72 -19.19 -6.60
C SER A 199 7.07 -19.41 -5.91
N LYS A 200 7.10 -19.20 -4.59
CA LYS A 200 7.86 -19.99 -3.59
C LYS A 200 7.42 -19.53 -2.19
N ASP A 201 6.80 -20.44 -1.43
CA ASP A 201 6.33 -20.19 -0.07
C ASP A 201 7.47 -19.73 0.85
N PRO A 202 7.29 -18.68 1.67
CA PRO A 202 8.17 -18.44 2.81
C PRO A 202 7.64 -19.15 4.05
N LYS A 203 8.54 -19.92 4.69
CA LYS A 203 8.39 -20.37 6.08
C LYS A 203 8.14 -19.16 6.98
N VAL A 204 7.06 -19.22 7.75
CA VAL A 204 6.73 -18.24 8.79
C VAL A 204 7.56 -18.53 10.03
N THR A 205 8.53 -17.68 10.33
CA THR A 205 9.15 -17.57 11.66
C THR A 205 8.74 -16.23 12.26
N GLY A 206 7.89 -16.29 13.29
CA GLY A 206 7.49 -15.12 14.05
C GLY A 206 8.47 -14.86 15.18
N SER A 207 9.00 -13.63 15.24
CA SER A 207 9.17 -12.84 16.48
C SER A 207 9.97 -11.54 16.25
N ASN A 208 9.89 -10.87 15.08
CA ASN A 208 10.50 -9.54 14.87
C ASN A 208 9.90 -8.83 13.62
N ALA A 209 9.37 -7.61 13.81
CA ALA A 209 8.56 -6.84 12.85
C ALA A 209 9.25 -6.31 11.56
N ASN A 210 9.03 -6.88 10.37
CA ASN A 210 9.78 -6.50 9.15
C ASN A 210 9.32 -5.22 8.43
N GLY A 211 10.27 -4.38 8.00
CA GLY A 211 10.07 -3.39 6.93
C GLY A 211 10.09 -1.90 7.27
N VAL A 212 9.67 -1.43 8.46
CA VAL A 212 9.72 -0.01 8.88
C VAL A 212 9.93 0.14 10.40
N ILE A 213 10.77 1.08 10.83
CA ILE A 213 11.03 1.48 12.23
C ILE A 213 10.82 2.99 12.42
N LYS A 214 10.50 3.39 13.66
CA LYS A 214 10.55 4.79 14.12
C LYS A 214 11.78 4.95 14.99
N PHE A 215 12.62 5.95 14.72
CA PHE A 215 13.73 6.27 15.61
C PHE A 215 13.25 7.22 16.72
N PRO A 216 13.75 7.11 17.96
CA PRO A 216 13.34 7.99 19.07
C PRO A 216 13.49 9.49 18.79
N ARG A 217 14.43 9.86 17.89
CA ARG A 217 14.74 11.26 17.53
C ARG A 217 14.26 11.66 16.14
N ASP A 218 13.64 10.76 15.37
CA ASP A 218 13.06 11.05 14.05
C ASP A 218 11.66 10.41 13.98
N PRO A 219 10.58 11.22 14.07
CA PRO A 219 9.22 10.70 14.08
C PRO A 219 8.77 10.19 12.71
N SER A 220 9.57 10.41 11.65
CA SER A 220 9.24 9.96 10.30
C SER A 220 9.34 8.43 10.20
N PRO A 221 8.49 7.77 9.41
CA PRO A 221 8.64 6.33 9.18
C PRO A 221 9.91 6.03 8.37
N HIS A 222 10.69 5.04 8.79
CA HIS A 222 11.93 4.62 8.13
C HIS A 222 11.87 3.16 7.74
N PRO A 223 12.45 2.73 6.61
CA PRO A 223 12.56 1.31 6.31
C PRO A 223 13.40 0.57 7.37
N ARG A 224 12.97 -0.65 7.75
CA ARG A 224 13.70 -1.53 8.68
C ARG A 224 14.71 -2.34 7.89
N LEU A 225 15.92 -2.42 8.41
CA LEU A 225 16.99 -3.18 7.81
C LEU A 225 16.94 -4.65 8.25
N PRO A 226 17.21 -5.60 7.35
CA PRO A 226 17.34 -7.00 7.71
C PRO A 226 18.68 -7.21 8.41
N TYR A 227 18.64 -7.37 9.75
CA TYR A 227 19.75 -7.79 10.63
C TYR A 227 21.12 -7.19 10.28
N SER A 228 21.54 -6.12 10.98
CA SER A 228 22.94 -5.70 10.96
C SER A 228 23.62 -5.95 12.31
N THR A 229 24.93 -6.10 12.21
CA THR A 229 25.89 -6.37 13.29
C THR A 229 26.41 -5.08 13.95
N GLY A 230 25.88 -3.89 13.60
CA GLY A 230 26.30 -2.62 14.20
C GLY A 230 25.49 -1.39 13.78
N TRP A 231 25.35 -0.43 14.70
CA TRP A 231 24.55 0.81 14.56
C TRP A 231 24.95 1.73 13.38
N VAL A 232 26.19 1.69 12.92
CA VAL A 232 26.71 2.56 11.85
C VAL A 232 26.26 2.05 10.47
N GLU A 233 26.38 0.74 10.23
CA GLU A 233 25.89 0.07 9.02
C GLU A 233 24.38 0.27 8.86
N ASP A 234 23.65 0.32 9.97
CA ASP A 234 22.21 0.60 9.96
C ASP A 234 21.87 2.01 9.48
N ARG A 235 22.70 3.02 9.76
CA ARG A 235 22.40 4.40 9.34
C ARG A 235 22.62 4.57 7.85
N GLU A 236 23.72 4.05 7.31
CA GLU A 236 24.02 4.14 5.88
C GLU A 236 22.93 3.44 5.06
N GLN A 237 22.53 2.24 5.46
CA GLN A 237 21.48 1.50 4.77
C GLN A 237 20.10 2.21 4.86
N VAL A 238 19.79 2.92 5.95
CA VAL A 238 18.60 3.78 6.02
C VAL A 238 18.70 4.95 5.04
N VAL A 239 19.87 5.59 4.92
CA VAL A 239 20.10 6.69 3.96
C VAL A 239 19.93 6.19 2.53
N LEU A 240 20.53 5.05 2.19
CA LEU A 240 20.37 4.41 0.88
C LEU A 240 18.90 4.07 0.61
N ALA A 241 18.19 3.47 1.57
CA ALA A 241 16.79 3.12 1.38
C ALA A 241 15.90 4.37 1.18
N ARG A 242 16.21 5.49 1.83
CA ARG A 242 15.55 6.78 1.59
C ARG A 242 15.85 7.32 0.19
N LYS A 243 17.09 7.16 -0.30
CA LYS A 243 17.48 7.52 -1.68
C LYS A 243 16.71 6.66 -2.69
N ASP A 244 16.68 5.35 -2.50
CA ASP A 244 15.93 4.41 -3.34
C ASP A 244 14.44 4.75 -3.40
N ILE A 245 13.80 4.99 -2.24
CA ILE A 245 12.39 5.40 -2.18
C ILE A 245 12.15 6.70 -2.96
N ARG A 246 13.07 7.68 -2.89
CA ARG A 246 12.95 8.92 -3.69
C ARG A 246 13.02 8.62 -5.18
N HIS A 247 13.96 7.79 -5.62
CA HIS A 247 14.06 7.39 -7.02
C HIS A 247 12.78 6.69 -7.51
N ILE A 248 12.22 5.78 -6.72
CA ILE A 248 10.96 5.10 -7.04
C ILE A 248 9.81 6.12 -7.10
N VAL A 249 9.65 6.98 -6.09
CA VAL A 249 8.61 8.00 -6.05
C VAL A 249 8.70 8.94 -7.25
N ASP A 250 9.90 9.42 -7.60
CA ASP A 250 10.11 10.34 -8.70
C ASP A 250 9.83 9.69 -10.06
N ALA A 251 10.18 8.42 -10.22
CA ALA A 251 9.83 7.66 -11.42
C ALA A 251 8.31 7.45 -11.51
N LEU A 252 7.68 6.87 -10.49
CA LEU A 252 6.26 6.54 -10.52
C LEU A 252 5.35 7.78 -10.57
N TYR A 253 5.80 8.93 -10.04
CA TYR A 253 5.06 10.19 -10.12
C TYR A 253 4.82 10.66 -11.56
N LYS A 254 5.64 10.23 -12.53
CA LYS A 254 5.45 10.55 -13.96
C LYS A 254 4.19 9.91 -14.56
N LEU A 255 3.52 9.02 -13.83
CA LEU A 255 2.26 8.38 -14.23
C LEU A 255 1.01 9.19 -13.83
N LEU A 256 1.19 10.33 -13.14
CA LEU A 256 0.13 11.20 -12.61
C LEU A 256 0.05 12.55 -13.35
#